data_AF-A0A9Q8ZV40-F1
#
_entry.id   AF-A0A9Q8ZV40-F1
#
_cell.length_a   1.000
_cell.length_b   1.000
_cell.length_c   1.000
_cell.angle_alpha   90.00
_cell.angle_beta   90.00
_cell.angle_gamma   90.00
#
_symmetry.space_group_name_H-M   'P 1'
#
loop_
_entity.id
_entity.type
_entity.pdbx_description
1 polymer ?
#
loop_
_entity_poly.entity_id
_entity_poly.type
_entity_poly.pdbx_seq_one_letter_code
_entity_poly.pdbx_strand_id
1 'polypeptide(L)'
;MEPEYVFSMIFGSLITLAIQWYGRRKVKQAITAPDLAARHDIELLDAENARRVGQIDRLQERLATIESIVTDRSHRLDREIEQLRVS
;
A
#
# COMPACT_ATOMS: atom_id res chain seq x y z
N MET A 1 -29.87 -46.41 33.02
CA MET A 1 -29.66 -44.97 32.82
C MET A 1 -31.05 -44.37 32.70
N GLU A 2 -31.49 -43.61 33.70
CA GLU A 2 -32.81 -42.99 33.66
C GLU A 2 -32.88 -42.03 32.46
N PRO A 3 -33.95 -42.08 31.64
CA PRO A 3 -34.05 -41.33 30.39
C PRO A 3 -33.87 -39.81 30.58
N GLU A 4 -34.23 -39.28 31.75
CA GLU A 4 -34.05 -37.87 32.12
C GLU A 4 -32.60 -37.36 32.16
N TYR A 5 -31.62 -38.21 32.51
CA TYR A 5 -30.20 -37.80 32.48
C TYR A 5 -29.67 -37.63 31.05
N VAL A 6 -30.17 -38.44 30.11
CA VAL A 6 -29.75 -38.36 28.70
C VAL A 6 -30.28 -37.06 28.08
N PHE A 7 -31.53 -36.69 28.36
CA PHE A 7 -32.11 -35.43 27.89
C PHE A 7 -31.37 -34.20 28.44
N SER A 8 -31.06 -34.17 29.73
CA SER A 8 -30.32 -33.04 30.33
C SER A 8 -28.89 -32.92 29.79
N MET A 9 -28.20 -34.04 29.53
CA MET A 9 -26.87 -34.05 28.92
C MET A 9 -26.90 -33.52 27.47
N ILE A 10 -27.87 -33.96 26.66
CA ILE A 10 -28.05 -33.46 25.30
C ILE A 10 -28.32 -31.95 25.31
N PHE A 11 -29.20 -31.49 26.20
CA PHE A 11 -29.54 -30.07 26.30
C PHE A 11 -28.34 -29.20 26.69
N GLY A 12 -27.53 -29.65 27.67
CA GLY A 12 -26.30 -28.97 28.06
C GLY A 12 -25.24 -28.91 26.94
N SER A 13 -25.12 -29.99 26.16
CA SER A 13 -24.22 -30.03 25.00
C SER A 13 -24.67 -29.07 23.89
N LEU A 14 -25.98 -28.97 23.62
CA LEU A 14 -26.55 -28.03 22.65
C LEU A 14 -26.32 -26.58 23.06
N ILE A 15 -26.48 -26.24 24.34
CA ILE A 15 -26.20 -24.90 24.86
C ILE A 15 -24.71 -24.55 24.66
N THR A 16 -23.82 -25.49 24.97
CA THR A 16 -22.38 -25.27 24.83
C THR A 16 -21.98 -25.06 23.36
N LEU A 17 -22.53 -25.87 22.46
CA LEU A 17 -22.30 -25.72 21.02
C LEU A 17 -22.87 -24.40 20.47
N ALA A 18 -24.02 -23.94 20.97
CA ALA A 18 -24.59 -22.66 20.59
C ALA A 18 -23.68 -21.49 21.00
N ILE A 19 -23.11 -21.52 22.21
CA ILE A 19 -22.14 -20.52 22.68
C ILE A 19 -20.87 -20.56 21.84
N GLN A 20 -20.31 -21.74 21.58
CA GLN A 20 -19.10 -21.90 20.76
C GLN A 20 -19.33 -21.42 19.33
N TRP A 21 -20.47 -21.74 18.72
CA TRP A 21 -20.83 -21.31 17.38
C TRP A 21 -20.98 -19.78 17.31
N TYR A 22 -21.67 -19.19 18.29
CA TYR A 22 -21.84 -17.74 18.37
C TYR A 22 -20.49 -17.01 18.51
N GLY A 23 -19.61 -17.51 19.39
CA GLY A 23 -18.24 -17.00 19.55
C GLY A 23 -17.42 -17.08 18.26
N ARG A 24 -17.39 -18.26 17.62
CA ARG A 24 -16.67 -18.44 16.34
C ARG A 24 -17.19 -17.53 15.23
N ARG A 25 -18.51 -17.31 15.17
CA ARG A 25 -19.13 -16.43 14.18
C ARG A 25 -18.73 -14.96 14.38
N LYS A 26 -18.75 -14.48 15.63
CA LYS A 26 -18.32 -13.11 15.98
C LYS A 26 -16.84 -12.88 15.69
N VAL A 27 -15.97 -13.84 16.03
CA VAL A 27 -14.54 -13.77 15.75
C VAL A 27 -14.26 -13.70 14.25
N LYS A 28 -14.93 -14.54 13.44
CA LYS A 28 -14.79 -14.46 11.98
C LYS A 28 -15.17 -13.10 11.42
N GLN A 29 -16.30 -12.53 11.86
CA GLN A 29 -16.73 -11.20 11.42
C GLN A 29 -15.73 -10.10 11.83
N ALA A 30 -15.19 -10.17 13.05
CA ALA A 30 -14.22 -9.21 13.55
C ALA A 30 -12.87 -9.28 12.82
N ILE A 31 -12.51 -10.42 12.22
CA ILE A 31 -11.28 -10.56 11.43
C ILE A 31 -11.50 -10.13 9.97
N THR A 32 -12.65 -10.48 9.38
CA THR A 32 -12.93 -10.18 7.96
C THR A 32 -13.16 -8.70 7.68
N ALA A 33 -13.84 -7.97 8.58
CA ALA A 33 -14.12 -6.54 8.38
C ALA A 33 -12.86 -5.65 8.30
N PRO A 34 -11.89 -5.73 9.24
CA PRO A 34 -10.67 -4.93 9.16
C PRO A 34 -9.74 -5.37 8.02
N ASP A 35 -9.73 -6.66 7.64
CA ASP A 35 -8.92 -7.16 6.53
C ASP A 35 -9.36 -6.56 5.19
N LEU A 36 -10.67 -6.38 4.97
CA LEU A 36 -11.17 -5.77 3.74
C LEU A 36 -10.80 -4.27 3.64
N ALA A 37 -10.94 -3.53 4.74
CA ALA A 37 -10.57 -2.11 4.79
C ALA A 37 -9.06 -1.94 4.59
N ALA A 38 -8.24 -2.74 5.27
CA ALA A 38 -6.79 -2.71 5.12
C ALA A 38 -6.36 -3.00 3.67
N ARG A 39 -6.98 -3.97 2.99
CA ARG A 39 -6.70 -4.26 1.58
C ARG A 39 -7.05 -3.10 0.66
N HIS A 40 -8.20 -2.45 0.89
CA HIS A 40 -8.59 -1.29 0.10
C HIS A 40 -7.64 -0.10 0.30
N ASP A 41 -7.24 0.16 1.55
CA ASP A 41 -6.28 1.22 1.87
C ASP A 41 -4.91 0.94 1.24
N ILE A 42 -4.45 -0.32 1.24
CA ILE A 42 -3.22 -0.75 0.58
C ILE A 42 -3.30 -0.50 -0.94
N GLU A 43 -4.40 -0.87 -1.58
CA GLU A 43 -4.60 -0.66 -3.02
C GLU A 43 -4.57 0.84 -3.37
N LEU A 44 -5.21 1.68 -2.55
CA LEU A 44 -5.23 3.13 -2.75
C LEU A 44 -3.84 3.76 -2.57
N LEU A 45 -3.10 3.31 -1.55
CA LEU A 45 -1.72 3.73 -1.31
C LEU A 45 -0.77 3.30 -2.44
N ASP A 46 -0.95 2.10 -2.98
CA ASP A 46 -0.14 1.59 -4.10
C ASP A 46 -0.39 2.41 -5.38
N ALA A 47 -1.66 2.71 -5.68
CA ALA A 47 -2.02 3.59 -6.79
C ALA A 47 -1.45 5.00 -6.63
N GLU A 48 -1.49 5.56 -5.41
CA GLU A 48 -0.91 6.86 -5.12
C GLU A 48 0.62 6.84 -5.27
N ASN A 49 1.28 5.80 -4.76
CA ASN A 49 2.72 5.61 -4.91
C ASN A 49 3.13 5.51 -6.38
N ALA A 50 2.43 4.71 -7.20
CA ALA A 50 2.70 4.61 -8.63
C ALA A 50 2.60 5.98 -9.32
N ARG A 51 1.59 6.80 -8.96
CA ARG A 51 1.44 8.16 -9.48
C ARG A 51 2.59 9.08 -9.05
N ARG A 52 3.03 9.00 -7.79
CA ARG A 52 4.13 9.80 -7.24
C ARG A 52 5.46 9.44 -7.89
N VAL A 53 5.75 8.14 -8.04
CA VAL A 53 6.95 7.64 -8.73
C VAL A 53 6.99 8.16 -10.17
N GLY A 54 5.90 8.05 -10.93
CA GLY A 54 5.86 8.59 -12.29
C GLY A 54 6.01 10.12 -12.37
N GLN A 55 5.64 10.88 -11.33
CA GLN A 55 5.93 12.31 -11.26
C GLN A 55 7.42 12.57 -11.01
N ILE A 56 8.04 11.79 -10.12
CA ILE A 56 9.46 11.86 -9.82
C ILE A 56 10.28 11.55 -11.08
N ASP A 57 9.93 10.52 -11.84
CA ASP A 57 10.65 10.15 -13.07
C ASP A 57 10.64 11.29 -14.10
N ARG A 58 9.48 11.93 -14.31
CA ARG A 58 9.38 13.12 -15.19
C ARG A 58 10.18 14.30 -14.69
N LEU A 59 10.29 14.48 -13.37
CA LEU A 59 11.12 15.53 -12.78
C LEU A 59 12.61 15.23 -12.98
N GLN A 60 13.02 13.97 -12.84
CA GLN A 60 14.41 13.56 -13.09
C GLN A 60 14.80 13.78 -14.56
N GLU A 61 13.95 13.41 -15.51
CA GLU A 61 14.19 13.65 -16.94
C GLU A 61 14.39 15.14 -17.25
N ARG A 62 13.54 15.99 -16.66
CA ARG A 62 13.64 17.45 -16.79
C ARG A 62 14.90 18.00 -16.15
N LEU A 63 15.28 17.52 -14.97
CA LEU A 63 16.51 17.92 -14.29
C LEU A 63 17.74 17.54 -15.13
N ALA A 64 17.80 16.31 -15.66
CA ALA A 64 18.88 15.88 -16.54
C ALA A 64 18.98 16.75 -17.80
N THR A 65 17.84 17.12 -18.39
CA THR A 65 17.81 18.04 -19.54
C THR A 65 18.37 19.41 -19.18
N ILE A 66 17.98 19.96 -18.03
CA ILE A 66 18.49 21.26 -17.56
C ILE A 66 19.98 21.18 -17.28
N GLU A 67 20.45 20.12 -16.64
CA GLU A 67 21.87 19.90 -16.35
C GLU A 67 22.71 19.87 -17.63
N SER A 68 22.25 19.15 -18.67
CA SER A 68 22.91 19.14 -19.98
C SER A 68 22.94 20.54 -20.60
N ILE A 69 21.81 21.27 -20.62
CA ILE A 69 21.76 22.62 -21.19
C ILE A 69 22.72 23.58 -20.48
N VAL A 70 22.73 23.56 -19.14
CA VAL A 70 23.57 24.45 -18.34
C VAL A 70 25.05 24.12 -18.57
N THR A 71 25.40 22.84 -18.63
CA THR A 71 26.78 22.39 -18.85
C THR A 71 27.25 22.72 -20.26
N ASP A 72 26.47 22.37 -21.29
CA ASP A 72 26.83 22.61 -22.69
C ASP A 72 26.89 24.11 -23.02
N ARG A 73 25.97 24.91 -22.48
CA ARG A 73 25.99 26.37 -22.64
C ARG A 73 27.24 26.97 -22.02
N SER A 74 27.62 26.54 -20.82
CA SER A 74 28.82 27.03 -20.13
C SER A 74 30.08 26.73 -20.95
N HIS A 75 30.26 25.49 -21.40
CA HIS A 75 31.39 25.11 -22.25
C HIS A 75 31.43 25.86 -23.58
N ARG A 76 30.27 26.14 -24.19
CA ARG A 76 30.20 26.92 -25.42
C ARG A 76 30.62 28.37 -25.18
N LEU A 77 30.14 28.99 -24.11
CA LEU A 77 30.51 30.36 -23.75
C LEU A 77 32.00 30.48 -23.45
N ASP A 78 32.58 29.53 -22.72
CA ASP A 78 34.02 29.52 -22.43
C ASP A 78 34.85 29.48 -23.73
N ARG A 79 34.44 28.64 -24.70
CA ARG A 79 35.09 28.58 -26.01
C ARG A 79 34.94 29.87 -26.82
N GLU A 80 33.75 30.48 -26.82
CA GLU A 80 33.50 31.74 -27.51
C GLU A 80 34.32 32.88 -26.89
N ILE A 81 34.44 32.93 -25.56
CA ILE A 81 35.29 33.90 -24.86
C ILE A 81 36.76 33.71 -25.22
N GLU A 82 37.26 32.47 -25.25
CA GLU A 82 38.65 32.21 -25.60
C GLU A 82 38.95 32.61 -27.06
N GLN A 83 38.05 32.34 -28.00
CA GLN A 83 38.19 32.79 -29.39
C GLN A 83 38.27 34.32 -29.51
N LEU A 84 37.47 35.05 -28.73
CA LEU A 84 37.51 36.52 -28.69
C LEU A 84 38.77 37.07 -28.04
N ARG A 85 39.44 36.31 -27.16
CA ARG A 85 40.70 36.71 -26.51
C ARG A 85 41.92 36.56 -27.41
N VAL A 86 41.88 35.58 -28.32
CA VAL A 86 43.00 35.26 -29.22
C VAL A 86 42.89 36.02 -30.56
N SER A 87 41.73 36.64 -30.84
CA SER A 87 41.51 37.57 -31.96
C SER A 87 41.97 38.98 -31.65
#